data_AF-A0A329XGM1-F1
#
_entry.id   AF-A0A329XGM1-F1
#
_cell.length_a   1.000
_cell.length_b   1.000
_cell.length_c   1.000
_cell.angle_alpha   90.00
_cell.angle_beta   90.00
_cell.angle_gamma   90.00
#
_symmetry.space_group_name_H-M   'P 1'
#
loop_
_entity.id
_entity.type
_entity.pdbx_description
1 polymer ?
#
loop_
_entity_poly.entity_id
_entity_poly.type
_entity_poly.pdbx_seq_one_letter_code
_entity_poly.pdbx_strand_id
1 'polypeptide(L)'
;MPTTYYYEDDSTDNDGDSTLMVNNPKLEAIQDVKEQATRSQSGLAEWTPPPTTQGGVQITGYLGIPQSLGLSDDVWTSPLADDYRTAIDSAQTGAEEAISQIVTDLTDAENAIYNTGQDQVPADSEQARWPNI
;
A
#
# COMPACT_ATOMS: atom_id res chain seq x y z
N MET A 1 -46.20 -10.52 -36.92
CA MET A 1 -46.35 -9.05 -36.96
C MET A 1 -45.19 -8.47 -36.16
N PRO A 2 -44.11 -7.99 -36.79
CA PRO A 2 -43.05 -7.29 -36.05
C PRO A 2 -43.43 -5.81 -35.92
N THR A 3 -43.54 -5.34 -34.69
CA THR A 3 -43.69 -3.92 -34.34
C THR A 3 -42.38 -3.19 -34.63
N THR A 4 -42.42 -2.29 -35.61
CA THR A 4 -41.39 -1.27 -35.86
C THR A 4 -41.47 -0.21 -34.76
N TYR A 5 -40.43 -0.11 -33.94
CA TYR A 5 -40.24 1.05 -33.06
C TYR A 5 -39.67 2.19 -33.90
N TYR A 6 -40.38 3.32 -33.93
CA TYR A 6 -39.89 4.58 -34.49
C TYR A 6 -38.74 5.07 -33.60
N TYR A 7 -37.56 5.25 -34.20
CA TYR A 7 -36.52 6.10 -33.61
C TYR A 7 -36.96 7.55 -33.81
N GLU A 8 -37.48 8.16 -32.76
CA GLU A 8 -37.57 9.62 -32.70
C GLU A 8 -36.15 10.14 -32.47
N ASP A 9 -35.60 10.69 -33.55
CA ASP A 9 -34.43 11.55 -33.59
C ASP A 9 -34.74 12.80 -32.76
N ASP A 10 -34.44 12.74 -31.46
CA ASP A 10 -34.33 13.94 -30.63
C ASP A 10 -32.84 14.29 -30.55
N SER A 11 -32.37 14.91 -31.63
CA SER A 11 -31.13 15.66 -31.66
C SER A 11 -31.24 16.83 -30.68
N THR A 12 -30.96 16.56 -29.41
CA THR A 12 -30.64 17.62 -28.47
C THR A 12 -29.20 18.05 -28.75
N ASP A 13 -29.08 19.14 -29.51
CA ASP A 13 -27.88 19.99 -29.55
C ASP A 13 -27.53 20.35 -28.10
N ASN A 14 -26.66 19.55 -27.49
CA ASN A 14 -25.97 19.93 -26.27
C ASN A 14 -24.64 20.53 -26.73
N ASP A 15 -24.59 21.87 -26.81
CA ASP A 15 -23.37 22.66 -26.92
C ASP A 15 -22.48 22.43 -25.67
N GLY A 16 -21.96 21.21 -25.51
CA GLY A 16 -20.60 20.94 -25.95
C GLY A 16 -19.46 21.64 -25.22
N ASP A 17 -19.63 22.15 -24.00
CA ASP A 17 -18.49 22.32 -23.08
C ASP A 17 -18.41 21.13 -22.13
N SER A 18 -18.13 19.95 -22.71
CA SER A 18 -17.70 18.82 -21.90
C SER A 18 -16.29 19.12 -21.43
N THR A 19 -16.15 19.80 -20.30
CA THR A 19 -14.86 20.03 -19.67
C THR A 19 -14.14 18.68 -19.56
N LEU A 20 -12.99 18.54 -20.23
CA LEU A 20 -12.21 17.30 -20.19
C LEU A 20 -11.82 17.03 -18.73
N MET A 21 -12.31 15.91 -18.19
CA MET A 21 -11.95 15.46 -16.85
C MET A 21 -10.77 14.49 -16.94
N VAL A 22 -9.77 14.66 -16.09
CA VAL A 22 -8.63 13.75 -15.93
C VAL A 22 -8.58 13.24 -14.51
N ASN A 23 -7.94 12.09 -14.29
CA ASN A 23 -7.68 11.60 -12.95
C ASN A 23 -6.90 12.65 -12.15
N ASN A 24 -7.21 12.77 -10.87
CA ASN A 24 -6.50 13.66 -9.98
C ASN A 24 -5.08 13.11 -9.68
N PRO A 25 -4.00 13.80 -10.10
CA PRO A 25 -2.64 13.32 -9.88
C PRO A 25 -2.27 13.15 -8.40
N LYS A 26 -2.92 13.89 -7.49
CA LYS A 26 -2.73 13.71 -6.04
C LYS A 26 -3.34 12.41 -5.54
N LEU A 27 -4.48 12.00 -6.09
CA LEU A 27 -5.13 10.74 -5.74
C LEU A 27 -4.25 9.56 -6.20
N GLU A 28 -3.75 9.62 -7.43
CA GLU A 28 -2.84 8.60 -7.98
C GLU A 28 -1.58 8.47 -7.09
N ALA A 29 -0.98 9.58 -6.66
CA ALA A 29 0.16 9.55 -5.76
C ALA A 29 -0.15 8.93 -4.38
N ILE A 30 -1.33 9.20 -3.80
CA ILE A 30 -1.76 8.58 -2.54
C ILE A 30 -1.92 7.07 -2.73
N GLN A 31 -2.53 6.65 -3.84
CA GLN A 31 -2.75 5.24 -4.16
C GLN A 31 -1.42 4.50 -4.38
N ASP A 32 -0.47 5.11 -5.08
CA ASP A 32 0.87 4.55 -5.30
C ASP A 32 1.61 4.34 -3.97
N VAL A 33 1.62 5.36 -3.10
CA VAL A 33 2.28 5.26 -1.79
C VAL A 33 1.58 4.23 -0.90
N LYS A 34 0.24 4.18 -0.94
CA LYS A 34 -0.55 3.17 -0.22
C LYS A 34 -0.21 1.77 -0.69
N GLU A 35 -0.10 1.54 -1.99
CA GLU A 35 0.28 0.24 -2.54
C GLU A 35 1.66 -0.21 -2.03
N GLN A 36 2.64 0.70 -1.98
CA GLN A 36 3.97 0.39 -1.43
C GLN A 36 3.92 0.10 0.08
N ALA A 37 3.11 0.84 0.84
CA ALA A 37 2.91 0.60 2.27
C ALA A 37 2.26 -0.76 2.52
N THR A 38 1.22 -1.11 1.76
CA THR A 38 0.57 -2.42 1.83
C THR A 38 1.51 -3.56 1.45
N ARG A 39 2.34 -3.40 0.40
CA ARG A 39 3.37 -4.39 0.05
C ARG A 39 4.38 -4.59 1.19
N SER A 40 4.78 -3.49 1.84
CA SER A 40 5.70 -3.53 2.99
C SER A 40 5.06 -4.23 4.19
N GLN A 41 3.76 -4.00 4.42
CA GLN A 41 2.98 -4.68 5.45
C GLN A 41 2.92 -6.19 5.21
N SER A 42 2.64 -6.62 3.97
CA SER A 42 2.63 -8.03 3.60
C SER A 42 4.01 -8.67 3.75
N GLY A 43 5.07 -7.98 3.29
CA GLY A 43 6.44 -8.48 3.43
C GLY A 43 6.87 -8.64 4.89
N LEU A 44 6.42 -7.77 5.79
CA LEU A 44 6.66 -7.88 7.23
C LEU A 44 5.81 -8.98 7.88
N ALA A 45 4.56 -9.13 7.48
CA ALA A 45 3.69 -10.21 7.97
C ALA A 45 4.15 -11.60 7.50
N GLU A 46 4.75 -11.69 6.31
CA GLU A 46 5.38 -12.91 5.78
C GLU A 46 6.76 -13.17 6.41
N TRP A 47 7.36 -12.16 7.05
CA TRP A 47 8.63 -12.34 7.75
C TRP A 47 8.42 -13.26 8.94
N THR A 48 8.89 -14.49 8.78
CA THR A 48 9.02 -15.44 9.88
C THR A 48 10.50 -15.55 10.25
N PRO A 49 10.88 -15.29 11.51
CA PRO A 49 12.21 -15.66 11.96
C PRO A 49 12.40 -17.17 11.74
N PRO A 50 13.60 -17.62 11.32
CA PRO A 50 13.82 -19.02 10.94
C PRO A 50 13.48 -19.96 12.11
N PRO A 51 12.85 -21.13 11.82
CA PRO A 51 12.46 -22.07 12.86
C PRO A 51 13.68 -22.60 13.62
N THR A 52 13.48 -22.85 14.91
CA THR A 52 14.48 -23.40 15.84
C THR A 52 14.74 -24.88 15.53
N THR A 53 15.51 -25.19 14.48
CA THR A 53 15.94 -26.58 14.24
C THR A 53 17.42 -26.70 13.97
N GLN A 54 18.08 -27.49 14.82
CA GLN A 54 19.44 -27.99 14.66
C GLN A 54 19.62 -28.61 13.28
N GLY A 55 20.51 -28.03 12.47
CA GLY A 55 20.91 -28.66 11.22
C GLY A 55 21.38 -27.66 10.18
N GLY A 56 22.67 -27.33 10.22
CA GLY A 56 23.50 -26.92 9.08
C GLY A 56 22.86 -26.07 7.97
N VAL A 57 23.08 -24.76 8.07
CA VAL A 57 23.23 -23.76 6.98
C VAL A 57 22.50 -24.03 5.65
N GLN A 58 21.53 -23.18 5.30
CA GLN A 58 21.37 -22.65 3.93
C GLN A 58 20.57 -21.34 3.88
N ILE A 59 21.35 -20.26 3.70
CA ILE A 59 21.00 -18.84 3.64
C ILE A 59 19.91 -18.57 2.61
N THR A 60 18.83 -17.89 3.02
CA THR A 60 18.12 -16.83 2.27
C THR A 60 17.16 -16.07 3.21
N GLY A 61 17.69 -15.24 4.11
CA GLY A 61 16.88 -14.23 4.79
C GLY A 61 16.92 -12.93 3.98
N TYR A 62 15.77 -12.30 3.69
CA TYR A 62 15.64 -11.10 2.85
C TYR A 62 16.49 -9.90 3.32
N LEU A 63 17.03 -9.93 4.55
CA LEU A 63 17.89 -8.91 5.15
C LEU A 63 19.39 -9.25 5.15
N GLY A 64 19.81 -10.39 4.58
CA GLY A 64 21.23 -10.77 4.49
C GLY A 64 21.91 -11.11 5.83
N ILE A 65 21.16 -11.27 6.92
CA ILE A 65 21.71 -11.69 8.21
C ILE A 65 22.09 -13.19 8.11
N PRO A 66 23.36 -13.56 8.38
CA PRO A 66 23.79 -14.95 8.28
C PRO A 66 22.97 -15.85 9.21
N GLN A 67 22.41 -16.93 8.68
CA GLN A 67 21.68 -17.95 9.45
C GLN A 67 22.54 -18.60 10.55
N SER A 68 23.86 -18.55 10.42
CA SER A 68 24.81 -19.02 11.43
C SER A 68 24.94 -18.09 12.66
N LEU A 69 24.31 -16.91 12.65
CA LEU A 69 24.31 -16.00 13.81
C LEU A 69 23.22 -16.31 14.84
N GLY A 70 22.45 -17.39 14.63
CA GLY A 70 21.82 -18.16 15.70
C GLY A 70 20.84 -17.38 16.59
N LEU A 71 19.57 -17.37 16.22
CA LEU A 71 18.46 -17.13 17.15
C LEU A 71 17.77 -18.46 17.54
N SER A 72 18.50 -19.58 17.53
CA SER A 72 17.96 -20.88 17.94
C SER A 72 18.07 -21.09 19.46
N ASP A 73 17.01 -21.63 20.07
CA ASP A 73 16.95 -21.94 21.51
C ASP A 73 18.17 -22.71 22.02
N ASP A 74 18.76 -23.58 21.19
CA ASP A 74 19.89 -24.43 21.55
C ASP A 74 21.26 -23.73 21.57
N VAL A 75 21.40 -22.56 20.92
CA VAL A 75 22.68 -21.83 20.81
C VAL A 75 22.78 -20.69 21.84
N TRP A 76 21.63 -20.26 22.37
CA TRP A 76 21.50 -19.05 23.19
C TRP A 76 20.62 -19.31 24.42
N THR A 77 20.89 -20.37 25.20
CA THR A 77 20.30 -20.54 26.55
C THR A 77 21.00 -19.63 27.57
N SER A 78 20.86 -18.31 27.40
CA SER A 78 21.37 -17.33 28.36
C SER A 78 20.40 -16.16 28.50
N PRO A 79 20.31 -15.51 29.67
CA PRO A 79 19.45 -14.32 29.84
C PRO A 79 19.66 -13.24 28.77
N LEU A 80 20.90 -13.08 28.29
CA LEU A 80 21.24 -12.11 27.23
C LEU A 80 20.59 -12.45 25.88
N ALA A 81 20.31 -13.72 25.61
CA ALA A 81 19.58 -14.15 24.44
C ALA A 81 18.12 -13.71 24.45
N ASP A 82 17.49 -13.88 25.60
CA ASP A 82 16.09 -13.54 25.82
C ASP A 82 15.90 -12.03 25.69
N ASP A 83 16.88 -11.24 26.17
CA ASP A 83 16.93 -9.80 25.97
C ASP A 83 16.99 -9.42 24.47
N TYR A 84 17.85 -10.07 23.68
CA TYR A 84 17.93 -9.80 22.23
C TYR A 84 16.68 -10.23 21.48
N ARG A 85 16.10 -11.38 21.80
CA ARG A 85 14.82 -11.84 21.23
C ARG A 85 13.72 -10.82 21.51
N THR A 86 13.58 -10.41 22.77
CA THR A 86 12.60 -9.40 23.19
C THR A 86 12.79 -8.08 22.44
N ALA A 87 14.03 -7.63 22.25
CA ALA A 87 14.34 -6.41 21.52
C ALA A 87 13.97 -6.50 20.03
N ILE A 88 14.24 -7.64 19.39
CA ILE A 88 13.88 -7.89 17.99
C ILE A 88 12.36 -7.96 17.81
N ASP A 89 11.67 -8.71 18.67
CA ASP A 89 10.20 -8.83 18.64
C ASP A 89 9.53 -7.46 18.86
N SER A 90 10.07 -6.64 19.77
CA SER A 90 9.59 -5.27 20.00
C SER A 90 9.80 -4.37 18.77
N ALA A 91 10.95 -4.50 18.10
CA ALA A 91 11.24 -3.74 16.89
C ALA A 91 10.33 -4.15 15.72
N GLN A 92 10.06 -5.46 15.57
CA GLN A 92 9.11 -5.97 14.58
C GLN A 92 7.71 -5.42 14.86
N THR A 93 7.20 -5.57 16.09
CA THR A 93 5.88 -5.08 16.49
C THR A 93 5.74 -3.57 16.21
N GLY A 94 6.75 -2.78 16.58
CA GLY A 94 6.74 -1.34 16.31
C GLY A 94 6.76 -0.99 14.82
N ALA A 95 7.42 -1.78 13.98
CA ALA A 95 7.39 -1.60 12.53
C ALA A 95 6.02 -1.96 11.94
N GLU A 96 5.39 -3.04 12.41
CA GLU A 96 4.03 -3.44 12.01
C GLU A 96 3.01 -2.34 12.35
N GLU A 97 3.07 -1.79 13.57
CA GLU A 97 2.21 -0.69 14.01
C GLU A 97 2.41 0.56 13.14
N ALA A 98 3.66 0.95 12.89
CA ALA A 98 3.97 2.12 12.08
C ALA A 98 3.47 1.99 10.63
N ILE A 99 3.71 0.84 9.99
CA ILE A 99 3.23 0.60 8.62
C ILE A 99 1.70 0.55 8.59
N SER A 100 1.06 -0.08 9.59
CA SER A 100 -0.40 -0.10 9.68
C SER A 100 -0.97 1.32 9.79
N GLN A 101 -0.38 2.18 10.60
CA GLN A 101 -0.82 3.58 10.72
C GLN A 101 -0.68 4.33 9.40
N ILE A 102 0.43 4.15 8.68
CA ILE A 102 0.63 4.75 7.35
C ILE A 102 -0.47 4.30 6.38
N VAL A 103 -0.81 3.01 6.34
CA VAL A 103 -1.88 2.48 5.48
C VAL A 103 -3.24 3.08 5.85
N THR A 104 -3.52 3.24 7.15
CA THR A 104 -4.74 3.89 7.64
C THR A 104 -4.81 5.34 7.19
N ASP A 105 -3.77 6.13 7.45
CA ASP A 105 -3.73 7.56 7.10
C ASP A 105 -3.89 7.78 5.59
N LEU A 106 -3.26 6.94 4.76
CA LEU A 106 -3.40 6.99 3.30
C LEU A 106 -4.79 6.57 2.83
N THR A 107 -5.42 5.60 3.49
CA THR A 107 -6.80 5.21 3.21
C THR A 107 -7.79 6.33 3.56
N ASP A 108 -7.57 7.02 4.68
CA ASP A 108 -8.38 8.16 5.07
C ASP A 108 -8.21 9.33 4.11
N ALA A 109 -6.98 9.60 3.66
CA ALA A 109 -6.69 10.62 2.65
C ALA A 109 -7.34 10.30 1.30
N GLU A 110 -7.26 9.04 0.84
CA GLU A 110 -7.92 8.56 -0.37
C GLU A 110 -9.45 8.73 -0.27
N ASN A 111 -10.05 8.28 0.84
CA ASN A 111 -11.49 8.42 1.08
C ASN A 111 -11.93 9.89 1.13
N ALA A 112 -11.11 10.79 1.69
CA ALA A 112 -11.41 12.21 1.73
C ALA A 112 -11.53 12.82 0.32
N ILE A 113 -10.70 12.39 -0.64
CA ILE A 113 -10.78 12.82 -2.04
C ILE A 113 -12.05 12.26 -2.72
N TYR A 114 -12.36 10.99 -2.49
CA TYR A 114 -13.59 10.39 -3.04
C TYR A 114 -14.85 11.05 -2.48
N ASN A 115 -14.89 11.34 -1.18
CA ASN A 115 -16.04 11.96 -0.51
C ASN A 115 -16.33 13.39 -0.99
N THR A 116 -15.33 14.08 -1.54
CA THR A 116 -15.49 15.41 -2.14
C THR A 116 -15.73 15.37 -3.65
N GLY A 117 -15.78 14.18 -4.27
CA GLY A 117 -15.94 14.01 -5.71
C GLY A 117 -14.77 14.55 -6.52
N GLN A 118 -13.55 14.47 -5.96
CA GLN A 118 -12.32 14.99 -6.57
C GLN A 118 -11.43 13.89 -7.14
N ASP A 119 -11.98 12.71 -7.42
CA ASP A 119 -11.30 11.61 -8.08
C ASP A 119 -10.93 11.95 -9.53
N GLN A 120 -11.76 12.79 -10.17
CA GLN A 120 -11.44 13.45 -11.43
C GLN A 120 -11.50 14.97 -11.28
N VAL A 121 -10.65 15.67 -12.03
CA VAL A 121 -10.54 17.13 -12.04
C VAL A 121 -10.50 17.66 -13.48
N PRO A 122 -10.92 18.90 -13.73
CA PRO A 122 -10.78 19.52 -15.05
C PRO A 122 -9.31 19.50 -15.50
N ALA A 123 -9.06 19.11 -16.75
CA ALA A 123 -7.72 18.95 -17.32
C ALA A 123 -6.88 20.23 -17.31
N ASP A 124 -7.53 21.39 -17.32
CA ASP A 124 -6.91 22.70 -17.30
C ASP A 124 -6.71 23.27 -15.88
N SER A 125 -7.25 22.61 -14.85
CA SER A 125 -7.19 23.04 -13.44
C SER A 125 -5.78 22.97 -12.86
N GLU A 126 -5.55 23.69 -11.75
CA GLU A 126 -4.30 23.60 -10.99
C GLU A 126 -4.08 22.20 -10.41
N GLN A 127 -5.15 21.50 -10.05
CA GLN A 127 -5.11 20.15 -9.51
C GLN A 127 -4.56 19.17 -10.55
N ALA A 128 -4.96 19.29 -11.82
CA ALA A 128 -4.45 18.46 -12.91
C ALA A 128 -2.95 18.69 -13.22
N ARG A 129 -2.37 19.82 -12.78
CA ARG A 129 -0.95 20.16 -12.99
C ARG A 129 -0.04 19.75 -11.84
N TRP A 130 -0.60 19.15 -10.80
CA TRP A 130 0.18 18.69 -9.67
C TRP A 130 1.13 17.54 -10.06
N PRO A 131 2.34 17.46 -9.51
CA PRO A 131 2.97 18.42 -8.59
C PRO A 131 3.47 19.65 -9.36
N ASN A 132 3.07 20.85 -8.92
CA ASN A 132 3.52 22.11 -9.55
C ASN A 132 5.04 22.23 -9.32
N ILE A 133 5.82 22.10 -10.40
CA ILE A 133 7.29 22.24 -10.43
C ILE A 133 7.68 23.59 -11.02
#